data_AF-T1A9J5-F1
#
_entry.id   AF-T1A9J5-F1
#
_cell.length_a   1.000
_cell.length_b   1.000
_cell.length_c   1.000
_cell.angle_alpha   90.00
_cell.angle_beta   90.00
_cell.angle_gamma   90.00
#
_symmetry.space_group_name_H-M   'P 1'
#
loop_
_entity.id
_entity.type
_entity.pdbx_description
1 polymer ?
#
loop_
_entity_poly.entity_id
_entity_poly.type
_entity_poly.pdbx_seq_one_letter_code
_entity_poly.pdbx_strand_id
1 'polypeptide(L)' 'MTLWVERTLGELCALRAGIVFKPADQGLAVGDVPFIKVSDMNLAANAIAVREANNWVDDNYLARVRAKPFPSGT' A
#
# COMPACT_ATOMS: atom_id res chain seq x y z
N MET A 1 12.42 -25.47 22.60
CA MET A 1 13.02 -24.98 21.35
C MET A 1 11.93 -24.93 20.29
N THR A 2 11.63 -23.76 19.72
CA THR A 2 10.74 -23.67 18.57
C THR A 2 11.54 -24.02 17.31
N LEU A 3 11.07 -25.03 16.58
CA LEU A 3 11.66 -25.42 15.29
C LEU A 3 11.12 -24.52 14.19
N TRP A 4 11.99 -24.06 13.29
CA TRP A 4 11.58 -23.38 12.07
C TRP A 4 10.79 -24.33 11.17
N VAL A 5 9.75 -23.83 10.52
CA VAL A 5 8.87 -24.60 9.63
C VAL A 5 8.68 -23.88 8.31
N GLU A 6 8.61 -24.64 7.23
CA GLU A 6 8.27 -24.11 5.91
C GLU A 6 6.75 -23.89 5.80
N ARG A 7 6.36 -22.77 5.17
CA ARG A 7 4.97 -22.37 4.93
C ARG A 7 4.86 -21.64 3.60
N THR A 8 3.67 -21.65 3.03
CA THR A 8 3.31 -20.84 1.86
C THR A 8 2.83 -19.46 2.30
N LEU A 9 2.99 -18.43 1.46
CA LEU A 9 2.48 -17.09 1.76
C LEU A 9 0.96 -17.08 1.98
N GLY A 10 0.21 -17.92 1.26
CA GLY A 10 -1.24 -18.02 1.42
C GLY A 10 -1.71 -18.57 2.77
N GLU A 11 -0.82 -19.25 3.51
CA GLU A 11 -1.09 -19.67 4.89
C GLU A 11 -0.80 -18.55 5.91
N LEU A 12 -0.03 -17.53 5.52
CA LEU A 12 0.46 -16.48 6.41
C LEU A 12 -0.26 -15.14 6.22
N CYS A 13 -0.70 -14.83 5.00
CA CYS A 13 -1.33 -13.55 4.69
C CYS A 13 -2.28 -13.61 3.49
N ALA A 14 -3.15 -12.60 3.40
CA ALA A 14 -3.96 -12.36 2.21
C ALA A 14 -3.19 -11.46 1.24
N LEU A 15 -2.94 -11.96 0.03
CA LEU A 15 -2.34 -11.18 -1.05
C LEU A 15 -3.42 -10.58 -1.93
N ARG A 16 -3.24 -9.31 -2.33
CA ARG A 16 -4.07 -8.64 -3.33
C ARG A 16 -3.17 -7.92 -4.32
N ALA A 17 -3.52 -7.97 -5.60
CA ALA A 17 -2.84 -7.20 -6.61
C ALA A 17 -3.09 -5.70 -6.40
N GLY A 18 -2.06 -4.89 -6.66
CA GLY A 18 -2.20 -3.45 -6.74
C GLY A 18 -2.94 -3.00 -7.99
N ILE A 19 -3.08 -1.69 -8.16
CA ILE A 19 -3.69 -1.07 -9.34
C ILE A 19 -2.70 -0.12 -10.02
N VAL A 20 -2.94 0.16 -11.30
CA VAL A 20 -2.15 1.13 -12.07
C VAL A 20 -2.47 2.55 -11.61
N PHE A 21 -1.43 3.38 -11.43
CA PHE A 21 -1.56 4.78 -11.04
C PHE A 21 -0.99 5.70 -12.11
N LYS A 22 -1.87 6.37 -12.84
CA LYS A 22 -1.48 7.18 -14.01
C LYS A 22 -0.77 8.46 -13.56
N PRO A 23 0.17 9.00 -14.35
CA PRO A 23 0.84 10.27 -14.02
C PRO A 23 -0.10 11.43 -13.72
N ALA A 24 -1.24 11.51 -14.42
CA ALA A 24 -2.23 12.57 -14.22
C ALA A 24 -2.95 12.51 -12.86
N ASP A 25 -2.90 11.38 -12.16
CA ASP A 25 -3.51 11.21 -10.83
C ASP A 25 -2.47 11.39 -9.70
N GLN A 26 -1.20 11.70 -10.00
CA GLN A 26 -0.09 11.79 -9.03
C GLN A 26 0.14 13.22 -8.52
N GLY A 27 0.81 13.33 -7.37
CA GLY A 27 1.31 14.60 -6.82
C GLY A 27 0.46 15.20 -5.70
N LEU A 28 -0.67 14.58 -5.35
CA LEU A 28 -1.43 15.00 -4.18
C LEU A 28 -0.75 14.48 -2.90
N ALA A 29 -0.22 15.39 -2.09
CA ALA A 29 0.56 15.04 -0.89
C ALA A 29 -0.29 14.82 0.38
N VAL A 30 -1.60 15.06 0.32
CA VAL A 30 -2.55 14.92 1.44
C VAL A 30 -3.86 14.36 0.92
N GLY A 31 -4.44 13.39 1.63
CA GLY A 31 -5.74 12.81 1.30
C GLY A 31 -6.17 11.78 2.34
N ASP A 32 -7.18 10.98 2.02
CA ASP A 32 -7.76 10.03 2.97
C ASP A 32 -6.99 8.71 3.02
N VAL A 33 -6.49 8.25 1.87
CA VAL A 33 -5.79 6.97 1.73
C VAL A 33 -4.44 7.18 1.03
N PRO A 34 -3.32 6.67 1.57
CA PRO A 34 -2.02 6.78 0.90
C PRO A 34 -1.95 5.83 -0.30
N PHE A 35 -1.44 6.34 -1.42
CA PHE A 35 -1.14 5.53 -2.60
C PHE A 35 0.36 5.19 -2.63
N ILE A 36 0.70 3.97 -2.23
CA ILE A 36 2.10 3.56 -2.06
C ILE A 36 2.74 3.18 -3.39
N LYS A 37 3.92 3.76 -3.66
CA LYS A 37 4.78 3.46 -4.81
C LYS A 37 6.14 2.96 -4.34
N VAL A 38 6.86 2.29 -5.24
CA VAL A 38 8.24 1.83 -4.98
C VAL A 38 9.15 2.99 -4.55
N SER A 39 8.96 4.20 -5.09
CA SER A 39 9.71 5.38 -4.68
C SER A 39 9.55 5.72 -3.19
N ASP A 40 8.40 5.41 -2.59
CA ASP A 40 8.17 5.66 -1.16
C ASP A 40 9.03 4.73 -0.30
N MET A 41 9.42 3.54 -0.79
CA MET A 41 10.31 2.63 -0.06
C MET A 41 11.74 3.18 0.12
N ASN A 42 12.10 4.23 -0.63
CA ASN A 42 13.40 4.89 -0.53
C ASN A 42 13.39 6.07 0.45
N LEU A 43 12.23 6.43 1.03
CA LEU A 43 12.15 7.49 2.04
C LEU A 43 12.82 7.03 3.33
N ALA A 44 13.56 7.93 3.99
CA ALA A 44 14.25 7.61 5.23
C ALA A 44 13.27 7.11 6.33
N ALA A 45 12.07 7.68 6.38
CA ALA A 45 11.00 7.27 7.29
C ALA A 45 10.48 5.84 7.02
N ASN A 46 10.70 5.31 5.81
CA ASN A 46 10.13 4.04 5.33
C ASN A 46 11.12 2.87 5.31
N ALA A 47 12.29 3.01 5.95
CA ALA A 47 13.37 2.03 5.89
C ALA A 47 12.98 0.61 6.35
N ILE A 48 11.99 0.48 7.25
CA ILE A 48 11.50 -0.81 7.78
C ILE A 48 10.04 -1.06 7.40
N ALA A 49 9.20 -0.04 7.52
CA ALA A 49 7.78 -0.11 7.22
C ALA A 49 7.34 1.24 6.64
N VAL A 50 6.34 1.23 5.76
CA VAL A 50 5.82 2.46 5.16
C VAL A 50 5.11 3.30 6.24
N ARG A 51 5.66 4.47 6.53
CA ARG A 51 5.15 5.48 7.48
C ARG A 51 4.68 6.74 6.77
N GLU A 52 5.31 7.08 5.65
CA GLU A 52 5.03 8.27 4.84
C GLU A 52 4.79 7.87 3.38
N ALA A 53 4.02 8.68 2.66
CA ALA A 53 3.74 8.48 1.24
C ALA A 53 3.75 9.82 0.51
N ASN A 54 4.34 9.84 -0.69
CA ASN A 54 4.35 11.05 -1.52
C ASN A 54 3.01 11.29 -2.25
N ASN A 55 2.14 10.29 -2.29
CA ASN A 55 0.86 10.36 -3.00
C ASN A 55 -0.28 9.88 -2.11
N TRP A 56 -1.38 10.60 -2.17
CA TRP A 56 -2.62 10.33 -1.44
C TRP A 56 -3.80 10.44 -2.39
N VAL A 57 -4.86 9.71 -2.09
CA VAL A 57 -6.08 9.63 -2.87
C VAL A 57 -7.31 9.76 -1.97
N ASP A 58 -8.41 10.19 -2.56
CA ASP A 58 -9.71 10.34 -1.90
C ASP A 58 -10.68 9.21 -2.33
N ASP A 59 -11.86 9.19 -1.71
CA ASP A 59 -12.90 8.21 -2.02
C ASP A 59 -13.38 8.29 -3.47
N ASN A 60 -13.35 9.48 -4.09
CA ASN A 60 -13.73 9.65 -5.50
C ASN A 60 -12.77 8.92 -6.44
N TYR A 61 -11.46 9.01 -6.16
CA TYR A 61 -10.44 8.26 -6.87
C TYR A 61 -10.66 6.75 -6.68
N LEU A 62 -10.83 6.30 -5.43
CA LEU A 62 -11.00 4.88 -5.12
C LEU A 62 -12.22 4.27 -5.85
N ALA A 63 -13.34 4.99 -5.87
CA ALA A 63 -14.54 4.59 -6.59
C ALA A 63 -14.30 4.50 -8.11
N ARG A 64 -13.62 5.50 -8.69
CA ARG A 64 -13.31 5.55 -10.14
C ARG A 64 -12.49 4.36 -10.60
N VAL A 65 -11.50 3.95 -9.82
CA VAL A 65 -10.60 2.83 -10.16
C VAL A 65 -11.04 1.49 -9.58
N ARG A 66 -12.16 1.47 -8.84
CA ARG A 66 -12.67 0.30 -8.11
C ARG A 66 -11.61 -0.32 -7.18
N ALA A 67 -10.80 0.53 -6.57
CA ALA A 67 -9.81 0.11 -5.59
C ALA A 67 -10.50 -0.42 -4.32
N LYS A 68 -9.85 -1.39 -3.68
CA LYS A 68 -10.32 -1.99 -2.43
C LYS A 68 -9.18 -1.98 -1.41
N PRO A 69 -8.95 -0.86 -0.71
CA PRO A 69 -7.96 -0.79 0.37
C PRO A 69 -8.16 -1.93 1.38
N PHE A 70 -7.08 -2.34 2.02
CA PHE A 70 -7.21 -3.25 3.16
C PHE A 70 -7.84 -2.51 4.35
N PRO A 71 -8.66 -3.19 5.18
CA PRO A 71 -9.22 -2.58 6.38
C PRO A 71 -8.11 -2.10 7.33
N SER A 72 -8.43 -1.11 8.16
CA SER A 72 -7.50 -0.69 9.22
C SER A 72 -7.20 -1.86 10.17
N GLY A 73 -5.91 -2.07 10.50
CA GLY A 73 -5.47 -3.08 11.45
C GLY A 73 -5.15 -4.47 10.88
N THR A 74 -5.17 -4.66 9.56
CA THR A 74 -4.64 -5.85 8.88
C THR A 74 -3.17 -5.71 8.54
#